data_AF-A0A2Z4Z361-F1
#
_entry.id   AF-A0A2Z4Z361-F1
#
_cell.length_a   1.000
_cell.length_b   1.000
_cell.length_c   1.000
_cell.angle_alpha   90.00
_cell.angle_beta   90.00
_cell.angle_gamma   90.00
#
_symmetry.space_group_name_H-M   'P 1'
#
loop_
_entity.id
_entity.type
_entity.pdbx_description
1 polymer ?
#
loop_
_entity_poly.entity_id
_entity_poly.type
_entity_poly.pdbx_seq_one_letter_code
_entity_poly.pdbx_strand_id
1 'polypeptide(L)'
;QAIIKDITDKMGNGMADYCRKAALDDASVKTIDEYNLYCFYVAGLVGEGLTRLFVGAEFGNPALLKRPVLHKAMGLFLQKTNIIRDIREDFDDNRRFWPQEIWSKHVNEFEDLFKPEHREAALNCNSEMVLNALEHAEMCLFYLAGLREQSVFNF
;
A
#
# COMPACT_ATOMS: atom_id res chain seq x y z
N GLN A 1 -9.24 15.05 -18.60
CA GLN A 1 -9.50 15.25 -17.15
C GLN A 1 -10.35 14.14 -16.49
N ALA A 2 -11.10 13.31 -17.24
CA ALA A 2 -11.98 12.30 -16.65
C ALA A 2 -11.27 11.26 -15.74
N ILE A 3 -10.08 10.77 -16.13
CA ILE A 3 -9.32 9.80 -15.32
C ILE A 3 -8.95 10.39 -13.96
N ILE A 4 -8.35 11.59 -13.95
CA ILE A 4 -7.94 12.26 -12.70
C ILE A 4 -9.15 12.45 -11.78
N LYS A 5 -10.26 12.98 -12.32
CA LYS A 5 -11.49 13.20 -11.52
C LYS A 5 -12.01 11.91 -10.88
N ASP A 6 -12.07 10.83 -11.64
CA ASP A 6 -12.52 9.52 -11.15
C ASP A 6 -11.60 8.95 -10.06
N ILE A 7 -10.29 9.03 -10.26
CA ILE A 7 -9.31 8.56 -9.26
C ILE A 7 -9.36 9.40 -7.99
N THR A 8 -9.44 10.73 -8.10
CA THR A 8 -9.53 11.61 -6.93
C THR A 8 -10.83 11.41 -6.14
N ASP A 9 -11.95 11.14 -6.82
CA ASP A 9 -13.23 10.86 -6.17
C ASP A 9 -13.17 9.55 -5.38
N LYS A 10 -12.69 8.47 -6.00
CA LYS A 10 -12.51 7.16 -5.34
C LYS A 10 -11.53 7.24 -4.17
N MET A 11 -10.39 7.89 -4.36
CA MET A 11 -9.36 8.04 -3.32
C MET A 11 -9.91 8.87 -2.16
N GLY A 12 -10.56 10.01 -2.43
CA GLY A 12 -11.13 10.88 -1.41
C GLY A 12 -12.20 10.18 -0.57
N ASN A 13 -13.10 9.42 -1.21
CA ASN A 13 -14.10 8.62 -0.50
C ASN A 13 -13.44 7.53 0.37
N GLY A 14 -12.47 6.80 -0.18
CA GLY A 14 -11.73 5.79 0.58
C GLY A 14 -11.00 6.39 1.78
N MET A 15 -10.32 7.53 1.63
CA MET A 15 -9.66 8.22 2.75
C MET A 15 -10.66 8.70 3.80
N ALA A 16 -11.83 9.20 3.38
CA ALA A 16 -12.88 9.64 4.29
C ALA A 16 -13.40 8.50 5.19
N ASP A 17 -13.50 7.27 4.67
CA ASP A 17 -13.87 6.09 5.46
C ASP A 17 -12.88 5.84 6.62
N TYR A 18 -11.57 5.96 6.37
CA TYR A 18 -10.54 5.79 7.40
C TYR A 18 -10.48 6.97 8.38
N CYS A 19 -10.69 8.21 7.92
CA CYS A 19 -10.84 9.36 8.81
C CYS A 19 -12.04 9.19 9.74
N ARG A 20 -13.17 8.70 9.21
CA ARG A 20 -14.37 8.42 10.00
C ARG A 20 -14.14 7.28 10.99
N LYS A 21 -13.46 6.20 10.58
CA LYS A 21 -13.05 5.11 11.48
C LYS A 21 -12.20 5.65 12.64
N ALA A 22 -11.19 6.45 12.33
CA ALA A 22 -10.31 7.06 13.33
C ALA A 22 -11.01 8.04 14.28
N ALA A 23 -12.07 8.71 13.83
CA ALA A 23 -12.82 9.68 14.65
C ALA A 23 -13.85 9.01 15.57
N LEU A 24 -14.37 7.84 15.20
CA LEU A 24 -15.46 7.16 15.90
C LEU A 24 -15.00 5.94 16.70
N ASP A 25 -13.85 5.37 16.37
CA ASP A 25 -13.34 4.11 16.90
C ASP A 25 -11.79 4.12 16.89
N ASP A 26 -11.19 2.96 17.16
CA ASP A 26 -9.76 2.71 17.03
C ASP A 26 -9.31 2.82 15.56
N ALA A 27 -8.46 3.81 15.30
CA ALA A 27 -7.86 4.09 14.00
C ALA A 27 -6.92 2.97 13.50
N SER A 28 -6.55 2.01 14.35
CA SER A 28 -5.62 0.97 13.97
C SER A 28 -6.19 0.00 12.93
N VAL A 29 -5.29 -0.44 12.06
CA VAL A 29 -5.55 -1.46 11.05
C VAL A 29 -5.56 -2.83 11.74
N LYS A 30 -6.65 -3.58 11.58
CA LYS A 30 -6.86 -4.85 12.29
C LYS A 30 -6.38 -6.05 11.48
N THR A 31 -6.78 -6.14 10.22
CA THR A 31 -6.50 -7.30 9.38
C THR A 31 -5.60 -6.94 8.20
N ILE A 32 -4.99 -7.96 7.60
CA ILE A 32 -4.23 -7.82 6.35
C ILE A 32 -5.14 -7.32 5.22
N ASP A 33 -6.42 -7.68 5.22
CA ASP A 33 -7.39 -7.20 4.24
C ASP A 33 -7.70 -5.70 4.40
N GLU A 34 -7.88 -5.22 5.63
CA GLU A 34 -7.99 -3.77 5.89
C GLU A 34 -6.71 -3.05 5.45
N TYR A 35 -5.54 -3.62 5.74
CA TYR A 35 -4.26 -3.06 5.33
C TYR A 35 -4.14 -2.95 3.80
N ASN A 36 -4.51 -4.01 3.09
CA ASN A 36 -4.54 -4.05 1.63
C ASN A 36 -5.55 -3.06 1.04
N LEU A 37 -6.71 -2.90 1.69
CA LEU A 37 -7.75 -1.96 1.26
C LEU A 37 -7.31 -0.50 1.47
N TYR A 38 -6.68 -0.19 2.61
CA TYR A 38 -6.08 1.11 2.86
C TYR A 38 -5.05 1.45 1.79
N CYS A 39 -4.08 0.56 1.57
CA CYS A 39 -3.04 0.74 0.55
C CYS A 39 -3.64 0.86 -0.87
N PHE A 40 -4.75 0.17 -1.15
CA PHE A 40 -5.44 0.29 -2.42
C PHE A 40 -5.99 1.71 -2.63
N TYR A 41 -6.67 2.28 -1.64
CA TYR A 41 -7.23 3.62 -1.78
C TYR A 41 -6.15 4.70 -1.95
N VAL A 42 -5.08 4.65 -1.15
CA VAL A 42 -4.07 5.72 -1.14
C VAL A 42 -2.98 5.56 -2.21
N ALA A 43 -2.76 4.35 -2.74
CA ALA A 43 -1.70 4.09 -3.71
C ALA A 43 -2.11 3.17 -4.87
N GLY A 44 -2.93 2.15 -4.64
CA GLY A 44 -3.42 1.27 -5.72
C GLY A 44 -4.23 2.02 -6.79
N LEU A 45 -5.04 2.99 -6.38
CA LEU A 45 -5.77 3.90 -7.27
C LEU A 45 -4.84 4.83 -8.06
N VAL A 46 -3.70 5.24 -7.48
CA VAL A 46 -2.66 5.99 -8.20
C VAL A 46 -2.11 5.15 -9.35
N GLY A 47 -1.81 3.87 -9.07
CA GLY A 47 -1.42 2.89 -10.08
C GLY A 47 -2.46 2.77 -11.21
N GLU A 48 -3.74 2.63 -10.87
CA GLU A 48 -4.84 2.60 -11.86
C GLU A 48 -4.87 3.86 -12.74
N GLY A 49 -4.79 5.04 -12.11
CA GLY A 49 -4.81 6.32 -12.80
C GLY A 49 -3.67 6.45 -13.80
N LEU A 50 -2.45 6.15 -13.36
CA LEU A 50 -1.25 6.19 -14.20
C LEU A 50 -1.35 5.19 -15.35
N THR A 51 -1.76 3.94 -15.11
CA THR A 51 -1.94 2.95 -16.18
C THR A 51 -2.94 3.42 -17.22
N ARG A 52 -4.08 4.00 -16.80
CA ARG A 52 -5.09 4.55 -17.71
C ARG A 52 -4.56 5.73 -18.51
N LEU A 53 -3.73 6.58 -17.92
CA LEU A 53 -3.08 7.68 -18.63
C LEU A 53 -2.07 7.16 -19.66
N PHE A 54 -1.19 6.23 -19.28
CA PHE A 54 -0.17 5.67 -20.17
C PHE A 54 -0.78 4.92 -21.34
N VAL A 55 -1.79 4.07 -21.10
CA VAL A 55 -2.48 3.34 -22.16
C VAL A 55 -3.31 4.29 -23.03
N GLY A 56 -3.97 5.28 -22.43
CA GLY A 56 -4.73 6.29 -23.18
C GLY A 56 -3.87 7.19 -24.06
N ALA A 57 -2.59 7.36 -23.71
CA ALA A 57 -1.58 8.05 -24.52
C ALA A 57 -0.81 7.10 -25.47
N GLU A 58 -1.24 5.83 -25.60
CA GLU A 58 -0.63 4.80 -26.44
C GLU A 58 0.82 4.39 -26.04
N PHE A 59 1.25 4.73 -24.82
CA PHE A 59 2.59 4.41 -24.29
C PHE A 59 2.65 3.10 -23.49
N GLY A 60 1.48 2.52 -23.16
CA GLY A 60 1.35 1.25 -22.46
C GLY A 60 0.60 0.20 -23.27
N ASN A 61 0.86 -1.09 -23.01
CA ASN A 61 0.10 -2.17 -23.63
C ASN A 61 -1.36 -2.16 -23.12
N PRO A 62 -2.39 -2.11 -23.99
CA PRO A 62 -3.79 -2.14 -23.58
C PRO A 62 -4.19 -3.36 -22.74
N ALA A 63 -3.43 -4.46 -22.80
CA ALA A 63 -3.61 -5.62 -21.94
C ALA A 63 -3.46 -5.30 -20.43
N LEU A 64 -2.72 -4.23 -20.07
CA LEU A 64 -2.56 -3.79 -18.68
C LEU A 64 -3.91 -3.39 -18.06
N LEU A 65 -4.82 -2.79 -18.84
CA LEU A 65 -6.17 -2.43 -18.37
C LEU A 65 -7.07 -3.65 -18.10
N LYS A 66 -6.74 -4.81 -18.68
CA LYS A 66 -7.47 -6.07 -18.46
C LYS A 66 -6.96 -6.85 -17.25
N ARG A 67 -5.88 -6.38 -16.61
CA ARG A 67 -5.22 -7.05 -15.48
C ARG A 67 -5.03 -6.07 -14.32
N PRO A 68 -6.13 -5.64 -13.66
CA PRO A 68 -6.06 -4.60 -12.64
C PRO A 68 -5.20 -4.98 -11.44
N VAL A 69 -5.00 -6.27 -11.21
CA VAL A 69 -4.10 -6.81 -10.18
C VAL A 69 -2.66 -6.32 -10.35
N LEU A 70 -2.20 -6.04 -11.57
CA LEU A 70 -0.82 -5.62 -11.83
C LEU A 70 -0.55 -4.19 -11.36
N HIS A 71 -1.38 -3.23 -11.77
CA HIS A 71 -1.21 -1.83 -11.34
C HIS A 71 -1.58 -1.64 -9.86
N LYS A 72 -2.51 -2.46 -9.34
CA LYS A 72 -2.79 -2.52 -7.90
C LYS A 72 -1.55 -2.96 -7.14
N ALA A 73 -0.87 -4.03 -7.57
CA ALA A 73 0.33 -4.53 -6.94
C ALA A 73 1.47 -3.48 -6.91
N MET A 74 1.67 -2.73 -8.00
CA MET A 74 2.64 -1.62 -8.03
C MET A 74 2.39 -0.61 -6.90
N GLY A 75 1.14 -0.13 -6.78
CA GLY A 75 0.77 0.83 -5.74
C GLY A 75 0.91 0.26 -4.33
N LEU A 76 0.44 -0.97 -4.12
CA LEU A 76 0.56 -1.65 -2.83
C LEU A 76 2.01 -1.88 -2.43
N PHE A 77 2.87 -2.32 -3.35
CA PHE A 77 4.27 -2.60 -3.04
C PHE A 77 5.02 -1.35 -2.55
N LEU A 78 4.84 -0.22 -3.25
CA LEU A 78 5.40 1.06 -2.84
C LEU A 78 4.86 1.54 -1.50
N GLN A 79 3.53 1.49 -1.32
CA GLN A 79 2.90 1.98 -0.09
C GLN A 79 3.29 1.15 1.13
N LYS A 80 3.30 -0.18 1.00
CA LYS A 80 3.72 -1.07 2.08
C LYS A 80 5.19 -0.85 2.45
N THR A 81 6.06 -0.63 1.46
CA THR A 81 7.47 -0.32 1.69
C THR A 81 7.65 0.96 2.51
N ASN A 82 6.90 2.02 2.18
CA ASN A 82 6.91 3.25 2.96
C ASN A 82 6.41 3.02 4.40
N ILE A 83 5.26 2.35 4.58
CA ILE A 83 4.70 2.04 5.90
C ILE A 83 5.65 1.20 6.77
N ILE A 84 6.42 0.28 6.17
CA ILE A 84 7.40 -0.52 6.89
C ILE A 84 8.57 0.34 7.35
N ARG A 85 9.10 1.19 6.46
CA ARG A 85 10.22 2.08 6.73
C ARG A 85 9.88 3.15 7.78
N ASP A 86 8.69 3.72 7.70
CA ASP A 86 8.29 4.91 8.45
C ASP A 86 7.65 4.57 9.81
N ILE A 87 7.63 3.29 10.22
CA ILE A 87 6.93 2.81 11.42
C ILE A 87 7.23 3.63 12.69
N ARG A 88 8.47 4.08 12.87
CA ARG A 88 8.83 4.89 14.05
C ARG A 88 8.22 6.29 13.99
N GLU A 89 8.31 6.94 12.83
CA GLU A 89 7.73 8.27 12.61
C GLU A 89 6.20 8.23 12.74
N ASP A 90 5.57 7.23 12.13
CA ASP A 90 4.12 7.02 12.26
C ASP A 90 3.71 6.83 13.71
N PHE A 91 4.45 6.02 14.48
CA PHE A 91 4.14 5.81 15.90
C PHE A 91 4.27 7.08 16.74
N ASP A 92 5.31 7.89 16.50
CA ASP A 92 5.51 9.17 17.18
C ASP A 92 4.36 10.16 16.90
N ASP A 93 3.76 10.06 15.71
CA ASP A 93 2.57 10.83 15.30
C ASP A 93 1.23 10.19 15.73
N ASN A 94 1.25 9.14 16.55
CA ASN A 94 0.07 8.36 16.96
C ASN A 94 -0.69 7.70 15.80
N ARG A 95 0.02 7.36 14.72
CA ARG A 95 -0.50 6.63 13.55
C ARG A 95 -0.04 5.17 13.61
N ARG A 96 -0.94 4.23 13.28
CA ARG A 96 -0.67 2.78 13.38
C ARG A 96 -1.21 2.04 12.15
N PHE A 97 -0.36 1.82 11.17
CA PHE A 97 -0.74 1.18 9.89
C PHE A 97 -0.41 -0.31 9.79
N TRP A 98 0.49 -0.82 10.64
CA TRP A 98 0.80 -2.24 10.66
C TRP A 98 -0.42 -3.01 11.18
N PRO A 99 -0.90 -4.04 10.47
CA PRO A 99 -2.11 -4.75 10.84
C PRO A 99 -1.91 -5.55 12.13
N GLN A 100 -2.89 -5.49 13.03
CA GLN A 100 -2.92 -6.26 14.28
C GLN A 100 -2.72 -7.75 14.04
N GLU A 101 -3.33 -8.29 13.00
CA GLU A 101 -3.16 -9.68 12.56
C GLU A 101 -1.70 -10.11 12.36
N ILE A 102 -0.78 -9.19 12.05
CA ILE A 102 0.66 -9.47 11.96
C ILE A 102 1.34 -9.20 13.31
N TRP A 103 1.28 -7.97 13.82
CA TRP A 103 2.13 -7.60 14.94
C TRP A 103 1.77 -8.31 16.26
N SER A 104 0.50 -8.69 16.44
CA SER A 104 0.07 -9.37 17.67
C SER A 104 0.56 -10.82 17.78
N LYS A 105 1.20 -11.36 16.74
CA LYS A 105 1.91 -12.63 16.79
C LYS A 105 3.26 -12.52 17.49
N HIS A 106 3.82 -11.31 17.56
CA HIS A 106 5.19 -11.05 18.02
C HIS A 106 5.23 -10.32 19.36
N VAL A 107 4.27 -9.43 19.63
CA VAL A 107 4.17 -8.65 20.87
C VAL A 107 2.71 -8.53 21.34
N ASN A 108 2.51 -8.16 22.61
CA ASN A 108 1.16 -8.03 23.18
C ASN A 108 0.54 -6.67 22.89
N GLU A 109 1.32 -5.60 23.01
CA GLU A 109 0.91 -4.24 22.70
C GLU A 109 1.75 -3.67 21.55
N PHE A 110 1.15 -2.85 20.68
CA PHE A 110 1.87 -2.31 19.51
C PHE A 110 3.14 -1.53 19.90
N GLU A 111 3.08 -0.80 21.01
CA GLU A 111 4.19 0.02 21.52
C GLU A 111 5.39 -0.82 22.03
N ASP A 112 5.19 -2.11 22.29
CA ASP A 112 6.27 -3.03 22.66
C ASP A 112 7.30 -3.18 21.54
N LEU A 113 6.90 -2.99 20.27
CA LEU A 113 7.81 -3.02 19.12
C LEU A 113 8.98 -2.01 19.22
N PHE A 114 8.82 -0.97 20.04
CA PHE A 114 9.80 0.11 20.19
C PHE A 114 10.63 0.01 21.47
N LYS A 115 10.37 -0.99 22.33
CA LYS A 115 11.12 -1.18 23.58
C LYS A 115 12.38 -2.03 23.33
N PRO A 116 13.56 -1.63 23.86
CA PRO A 116 14.82 -2.35 23.62
C PRO A 116 14.77 -3.85 23.94
N GLU A 117 14.04 -4.25 24.97
CA GLU A 117 13.85 -5.62 25.41
C GLU A 117 13.09 -6.51 24.40
N HIS A 118 12.32 -5.92 23.48
CA HIS A 118 11.56 -6.62 22.46
C HIS A 118 12.21 -6.56 21.06
N ARG A 119 13.48 -6.16 20.97
CA ARG A 119 14.19 -5.96 19.69
C ARG A 119 14.09 -7.17 18.74
N GLU A 120 14.26 -8.39 19.25
CA GLU A 120 14.20 -9.59 18.42
C GLU A 120 12.78 -9.84 17.87
N ALA A 121 11.76 -9.72 18.72
CA ALA A 121 10.36 -9.82 18.31
C ALA A 121 9.99 -8.75 17.27
N ALA A 122 10.46 -7.51 17.46
CA ALA A 122 10.24 -6.42 16.51
C ALA A 122 10.89 -6.71 15.14
N LEU A 123 12.11 -7.27 15.11
CA LEU A 123 12.78 -7.68 13.87
C LEU A 123 12.05 -8.83 13.16
N ASN A 124 11.50 -9.78 13.92
CA ASN A 124 10.70 -10.87 13.36
C ASN A 124 9.38 -10.35 12.77
N CYS A 125 8.71 -9.44 13.48
CA CYS A 125 7.53 -8.74 12.97
C CYS A 125 7.83 -7.94 11.70
N ASN A 126 8.95 -7.21 11.68
CA ASN A 126 9.39 -6.47 10.49
C ASN A 126 9.63 -7.41 9.30
N SER A 127 10.23 -8.57 9.54
CA SER A 127 10.45 -9.59 8.49
C SER A 127 9.13 -10.11 7.91
N GLU A 128 8.11 -10.34 8.74
CA GLU A 128 6.78 -10.74 8.28
C GLU A 128 6.10 -9.63 7.45
N MET A 129 6.24 -8.37 7.87
CA MET A 129 5.75 -7.23 7.09
C MET A 129 6.45 -7.10 5.74
N VAL A 130 7.77 -7.28 5.69
CA VAL A 130 8.56 -7.28 4.44
C VAL A 130 8.11 -8.43 3.54
N LEU A 131 7.90 -9.63 4.08
CA LEU A 131 7.39 -10.77 3.32
C LEU A 131 6.00 -10.45 2.71
N ASN A 132 5.10 -9.85 3.49
CA ASN A 132 3.79 -9.42 3.01
C ASN A 132 3.83 -8.34 1.92
N ALA A 133 4.89 -7.51 1.89
CA ALA A 133 5.14 -6.58 0.78
C ALA A 133 5.69 -7.34 -0.45
N LEU A 134 6.62 -8.27 -0.26
CA LEU A 134 7.25 -9.04 -1.34
C LEU A 134 6.26 -9.91 -2.13
N GLU A 135 5.10 -10.26 -1.56
CA GLU A 135 3.97 -10.90 -2.29
C GLU A 135 3.55 -10.12 -3.56
N HIS A 136 3.83 -8.81 -3.63
CA HIS A 136 3.49 -7.96 -4.78
C HIS A 136 4.60 -7.88 -5.83
N ALA A 137 5.82 -8.33 -5.52
CA ALA A 137 7.01 -8.09 -6.35
C ALA A 137 6.93 -8.74 -7.74
N GLU A 138 6.45 -9.99 -7.82
CA GLU A 138 6.30 -10.69 -9.11
C GLU A 138 5.32 -9.96 -10.04
N MET A 139 4.19 -9.51 -9.50
CA MET A 139 3.19 -8.74 -10.26
C MET A 139 3.73 -7.39 -10.72
N CYS A 140 4.61 -6.75 -9.93
CA CYS A 140 5.31 -5.53 -10.34
C CYS A 140 6.22 -5.78 -11.55
N LEU A 141 6.98 -6.88 -11.56
CA LEU A 141 7.81 -7.25 -12.70
C LEU A 141 6.97 -7.49 -13.96
N PHE A 142 5.83 -8.18 -13.83
CA PHE A 142 4.90 -8.36 -14.95
C PHE A 142 4.28 -7.05 -15.44
N TYR A 143 3.98 -6.11 -14.55
CA TYR A 143 3.49 -4.79 -14.92
C TYR A 143 4.54 -4.03 -15.75
N LEU A 144 5.78 -3.95 -15.25
CA LEU A 144 6.89 -3.25 -15.89
C LEU A 144 7.23 -3.84 -17.27
N ALA A 145 7.17 -5.16 -17.42
CA ALA A 145 7.35 -5.83 -18.71
C ALA A 145 6.28 -5.48 -19.76
N GLY A 146 5.13 -4.93 -19.33
CA GLY A 146 4.05 -4.47 -20.20
C GLY A 146 4.19 -3.03 -20.70
N LEU A 147 5.16 -2.28 -20.18
CA LEU A 147 5.45 -0.91 -20.60
C LEU A 147 6.34 -0.92 -21.84
N ARG A 148 6.06 -0.05 -22.82
CA ARG A 148 6.77 -0.01 -24.11
C ARG A 148 7.57 1.25 -24.31
N GLU A 149 7.10 2.36 -23.77
CA GLU A 149 7.75 3.66 -23.87
C GLU A 149 8.81 3.81 -22.78
N GLN A 150 10.05 4.16 -23.16
CA GLN A 150 11.18 4.21 -22.23
C GLN A 150 10.98 5.27 -21.14
N SER A 151 10.39 6.42 -21.47
CA SER A 151 10.12 7.47 -20.49
C SER A 151 9.09 7.04 -19.44
N VAL A 152 8.12 6.20 -19.82
CA VAL A 152 7.11 5.65 -18.91
C VAL A 152 7.69 4.51 -18.07
N PHE A 153 8.58 3.70 -18.64
CA PHE A 153 9.27 2.65 -17.88
C PHE A 153 10.20 3.22 -16.80
N ASN A 154 10.84 4.35 -17.07
CA ASN A 154 11.75 5.00 -16.12
C ASN A 154 11.04 5.75 -14.99
N PHE A 155 9.81 6.18 -15.22
CA PHE A 155 8.97 6.88 -14.22
C PHE A 155 8.43 5.88 -13.19
#